data_AF-A0A2S3VFJ6-F1
#
_entry.id   AF-A0A2S3VFJ6-F1
#
_cell.length_a   1.000
_cell.length_b   1.000
_cell.length_c   1.000
_cell.angle_alpha   90.00
_cell.angle_beta   90.00
_cell.angle_gamma   90.00
#
_symmetry.space_group_name_H-M   'P 1'
#
loop_
_entity.id
_entity.type
_entity.pdbx_description
1 polymer ?
#
loop_
_entity_poly.entity_id
_entity_poly.type
_entity_poly.pdbx_seq_one_letter_code
_entity_poly.pdbx_strand_id
1 'polypeptide(L)'
;MSALWRINLWVCGFFALVTLACTVLLMHQALEDVARELQSAEAVVEYLSETTARDSASLQPRLTQSLRHVRVHWLAEGEQAPLPVREGLDAWLGRLLFADIRHGTRVLDLADGRRVQIAVDPRDEIDEVWDSLQQLLSLCAMALMVSLLTIRWAVRRGMGLLDELLRALQQVCAGQLKVRLPTQGLPEARQLAVHFNRMTAALEHASADNARLTQALLAVQEQERTQLAQTLHDDLGQYLAGIRAQACLLRLVADQPETVERTVRELEHNCEHLQRGFRALVHNLYPVVLQHLPLAEAFALLVEQWQGRQGIGCELRISAQLPALSAPDKTHLYRFLQEALTNIARHADASQVRVRLQHHGAHLRLLVRDNGRGAE
;
A
#
# COMPACT_ATOMS: atom_id res chain seq x y z
N MET A 1 -12.48 1.77 15.91
CA MET A 1 -11.88 0.81 16.87
C MET A 1 -10.89 -0.08 16.13
N SER A 2 -9.68 -0.29 16.66
CA SER A 2 -8.66 -1.12 16.01
C SER A 2 -9.15 -2.57 15.84
N ALA A 3 -8.79 -3.24 14.73
CA ALA A 3 -9.14 -4.63 14.45
C ALA A 3 -8.74 -5.58 15.59
N LEU A 4 -7.62 -5.27 16.26
CA LEU A 4 -7.16 -5.94 17.48
C LEU A 4 -8.18 -5.91 18.61
N TRP A 5 -8.84 -4.78 18.81
CA TRP A 5 -9.79 -4.59 19.88
C TRP A 5 -11.03 -5.45 19.66
N ARG A 6 -11.45 -5.60 18.40
CA ARG A 6 -12.54 -6.51 18.01
C ARG A 6 -12.16 -7.97 18.25
N ILE A 7 -10.97 -8.39 17.83
CA ILE A 7 -10.50 -9.78 18.02
C ILE A 7 -10.42 -10.13 19.51
N ASN A 8 -9.82 -9.25 20.33
CA ASN A 8 -9.74 -9.47 21.77
C ASN A 8 -11.14 -9.53 22.41
N LEU A 9 -12.08 -8.69 21.97
CA LEU A 9 -13.45 -8.71 22.47
C LEU A 9 -14.13 -10.06 22.17
N TRP A 10 -14.01 -10.57 20.95
CA TRP A 10 -14.57 -11.87 20.57
C TRP A 10 -13.95 -13.03 21.36
N VAL A 11 -12.64 -13.01 21.56
CA VAL A 11 -11.93 -14.03 22.33
C VAL A 11 -12.34 -13.99 23.80
N CYS A 12 -12.39 -12.80 24.42
CA CYS A 12 -12.89 -12.67 25.79
C CYS A 12 -14.35 -13.13 25.91
N GLY A 13 -15.21 -12.77 24.95
CA GLY A 13 -16.61 -13.19 24.93
C GLY A 13 -16.78 -14.71 24.83
N PHE A 14 -15.97 -15.36 23.97
CA PHE A 14 -15.97 -16.82 23.84
C PHE A 14 -15.51 -17.51 25.13
N PHE A 15 -14.41 -17.05 25.74
CA PHE A 15 -13.94 -17.59 27.01
C PHE A 15 -14.94 -17.37 28.14
N ALA A 16 -15.61 -16.22 28.19
CA ALA A 16 -16.65 -15.95 29.17
C ALA A 16 -17.84 -16.91 29.03
N LEU A 17 -18.28 -17.18 27.79
CA LEU A 17 -19.36 -18.13 27.51
C LEU A 17 -18.98 -19.56 27.89
N VAL A 18 -17.79 -20.01 27.52
CA VAL A 18 -17.30 -21.35 27.87
C VAL A 18 -17.16 -21.50 29.39
N THR A 19 -16.58 -20.50 30.06
CA THR A 19 -16.41 -20.52 31.52
C THR A 19 -17.77 -20.58 32.23
N LEU A 20 -18.75 -19.79 31.76
CA LEU A 20 -20.12 -19.82 32.28
C LEU A 20 -20.75 -21.21 32.11
N ALA A 21 -20.66 -21.80 30.91
CA ALA A 21 -21.19 -23.13 30.64
C ALA A 21 -20.54 -24.22 31.51
N CYS A 22 -19.21 -24.21 31.64
CA CYS A 22 -18.49 -25.15 32.51
C CYS A 22 -18.86 -24.95 33.99
N THR A 23 -19.02 -23.71 34.45
CA THR A 23 -19.42 -23.40 35.83
C THR A 23 -20.82 -23.94 36.13
N VAL A 24 -21.76 -23.76 35.19
CA VAL A 24 -23.12 -24.30 35.33
C VAL A 24 -23.11 -25.83 35.37
N LEU A 25 -22.33 -26.49 34.50
CA LEU A 25 -22.19 -27.95 34.50
C LEU A 25 -21.58 -28.46 35.80
N LEU A 26 -20.50 -27.84 36.28
CA LEU A 26 -19.84 -28.20 37.54
C LEU A 26 -20.81 -28.04 38.72
N MET A 27 -21.57 -26.94 38.77
CA MET A 27 -22.57 -26.74 39.82
C MET A 27 -23.68 -27.79 39.78
N HIS A 28 -24.09 -28.23 38.59
CA HIS A 28 -25.09 -29.28 38.45
C HIS A 28 -24.57 -30.65 38.90
N GLN A 29 -23.34 -31.00 38.54
CA GLN A 29 -22.68 -32.23 38.99
C GLN A 29 -22.46 -32.23 40.51
N ALA A 30 -21.95 -31.12 41.05
CA ALA A 30 -21.78 -30.94 42.49
C ALA A 30 -23.10 -31.16 43.26
N LEU A 31 -24.22 -30.65 42.76
CA LEU A 31 -25.52 -30.89 43.39
C LEU A 31 -25.90 -32.38 43.43
N GLU A 32 -25.65 -33.12 42.35
CA GLU A 32 -25.93 -34.55 42.28
C GLU A 32 -24.98 -35.38 43.16
N ASP A 33 -23.69 -35.03 43.18
CA ASP A 33 -22.67 -35.69 43.99
C ASP A 33 -22.97 -35.53 45.48
N VAL A 34 -23.19 -34.30 45.92
CA VAL A 34 -23.48 -34.06 47.34
C VAL A 34 -24.82 -34.66 47.75
N ALA A 35 -25.84 -34.65 46.88
CA ALA A 35 -27.09 -35.35 47.18
C ALA A 35 -26.89 -36.86 47.42
N ARG A 36 -26.04 -37.51 46.62
CA ARG A 36 -25.70 -38.93 46.78
C ARG A 36 -24.91 -39.18 48.07
N GLU A 37 -23.94 -38.34 48.38
CA GLU A 37 -23.11 -38.50 49.58
C GLU A 37 -23.89 -38.24 50.86
N LEU A 38 -24.75 -37.22 50.89
CA LEU A 38 -25.65 -36.97 52.02
C LEU A 38 -26.65 -38.11 52.23
N GLN A 39 -27.20 -38.71 51.17
CA GLN A 39 -28.07 -39.87 51.30
C GLN A 39 -27.33 -41.08 51.90
N SER A 40 -26.06 -41.28 51.53
CA SER A 40 -25.23 -42.32 52.12
C SER A 40 -24.90 -42.06 53.59
N ALA A 41 -24.64 -40.79 53.94
CA ALA A 41 -24.37 -40.38 55.32
C ALA A 41 -25.63 -40.53 56.19
N GLU A 42 -26.82 -40.24 55.66
CA GLU A 42 -28.09 -40.44 56.35
C GLU A 42 -28.34 -41.92 56.69
N ALA A 43 -28.03 -42.84 55.76
CA ALA A 43 -28.10 -44.28 56.02
C ALA A 43 -27.14 -44.73 57.15
N VAL A 44 -25.95 -44.11 57.23
CA VAL A 44 -24.99 -44.36 58.32
C VAL A 44 -25.51 -43.79 59.65
N VAL A 45 -26.11 -42.59 59.64
CA VAL A 45 -26.76 -42.00 60.82
C VAL A 45 -27.89 -42.89 61.31
N GLU A 46 -28.71 -43.42 60.41
CA GLU A 46 -29.81 -44.34 60.74
C GLU A 46 -29.29 -45.62 61.40
N TYR A 47 -28.29 -46.26 60.78
CA TYR A 47 -27.66 -47.48 61.34
C TYR A 47 -27.03 -47.24 62.72
N LEU A 48 -26.30 -46.13 62.89
CA LEU A 48 -25.71 -45.76 64.18
C LEU A 48 -26.79 -45.46 65.22
N SER A 49 -27.90 -44.83 64.81
CA SER A 49 -29.01 -44.51 65.71
C SER A 49 -29.72 -45.78 66.21
N GLU A 50 -29.98 -46.75 65.35
CA GLU A 50 -30.59 -48.04 65.73
C GLU A 50 -29.67 -48.87 66.62
N THR A 51 -28.37 -48.89 66.31
CA THR A 51 -27.37 -49.65 67.08
C THR A 51 -27.18 -49.05 68.48
N THR A 52 -27.14 -47.72 68.58
CA THR A 52 -27.04 -46.99 69.85
C THR A 52 -28.28 -47.20 70.73
N ALA A 53 -29.47 -47.27 70.12
CA ALA A 53 -30.71 -47.55 70.85
C ALA A 53 -30.75 -48.97 71.45
N ARG A 54 -30.00 -49.92 70.86
CA ARG A 54 -29.91 -51.31 71.34
C ARG A 54 -28.76 -51.54 72.33
N ASP A 55 -27.64 -50.86 72.16
CA ASP A 55 -26.47 -50.95 73.05
C ASP A 55 -25.80 -49.57 73.19
N SER A 56 -25.96 -48.95 74.37
CA SER A 56 -25.45 -47.61 74.67
C SER A 56 -23.92 -47.54 74.77
N ALA A 57 -23.24 -48.68 74.92
CA ALA A 57 -21.78 -48.76 75.01
C ALA A 57 -21.07 -48.81 73.63
N SER A 58 -21.83 -48.93 72.54
CA SER A 58 -21.30 -49.12 71.17
C SER A 58 -20.72 -47.86 70.53
N LEU A 59 -21.10 -46.66 71.00
CA LEU A 59 -20.57 -45.37 70.54
C LEU A 59 -19.22 -45.03 71.21
N GLN A 60 -18.14 -45.68 70.76
CA GLN A 60 -16.80 -45.30 71.22
C GLN A 60 -16.34 -44.00 70.52
N PRO A 61 -15.77 -43.02 71.27
CA PRO A 61 -15.30 -41.74 70.71
C PRO A 61 -14.28 -41.87 69.58
N ARG A 62 -13.57 -43.01 69.49
CA ARG A 62 -12.58 -43.29 68.45
C ARG A 62 -13.20 -43.65 67.09
N LEU A 63 -14.41 -44.22 67.07
CA LEU A 63 -15.12 -44.59 65.84
C LEU A 63 -15.88 -43.40 65.24
N THR A 64 -16.34 -42.48 66.10
CA THR A 64 -17.08 -41.28 65.68
C THR A 64 -16.17 -40.15 65.20
N GLN A 65 -14.88 -40.15 65.57
CA GLN A 65 -13.89 -39.18 65.07
C GLN A 65 -13.40 -39.45 63.65
N SER A 66 -13.62 -40.64 63.09
CA SER A 66 -13.16 -41.03 61.74
C SER A 66 -14.20 -40.86 60.63
N LEU A 67 -15.44 -40.47 60.95
CA LEU A 67 -16.50 -40.29 59.97
C LEU A 67 -16.45 -38.86 59.41
N ARG A 68 -16.25 -38.73 58.09
CA ARG A 68 -16.06 -37.43 57.42
C ARG A 68 -17.34 -36.59 57.33
N HIS A 69 -18.53 -37.20 57.34
CA HIS A 69 -19.79 -36.47 57.10
C HIS A 69 -20.80 -36.60 58.25
N VAL A 70 -20.41 -37.23 59.36
CA VAL A 70 -21.29 -37.50 60.51
C VAL A 70 -20.65 -36.95 61.76
N ARG A 71 -21.26 -35.92 62.37
CA ARG A 71 -20.86 -35.42 63.68
C ARG A 71 -21.76 -35.96 64.77
N VAL A 72 -21.12 -36.36 65.87
CA VAL A 72 -21.79 -36.83 67.08
C VAL A 72 -21.52 -35.82 68.19
N HIS A 73 -22.56 -35.09 68.59
CA HIS A 73 -22.53 -34.13 69.68
C HIS A 73 -23.18 -34.73 70.93
N TRP A 74 -22.45 -34.75 72.04
CA TRP A 74 -22.98 -35.13 73.35
C TRP A 74 -23.60 -33.89 74.00
N LEU A 75 -24.89 -33.94 74.31
CA LEU A 75 -25.65 -32.84 74.88
C LEU A 75 -25.85 -33.06 76.39
N ALA A 76 -25.57 -32.03 77.19
CA ALA A 76 -25.94 -32.02 78.60
C ALA A 76 -27.45 -31.83 78.80
N GLU A 77 -27.95 -32.12 80.00
CA GLU A 77 -29.35 -31.94 80.37
C GLU A 77 -29.74 -30.45 80.24
N GLY A 78 -30.70 -30.14 79.36
CA GLY A 78 -31.17 -28.76 79.08
C GLY A 78 -30.39 -27.98 78.00
N GLU A 79 -29.29 -28.51 77.47
CA GLU A 79 -28.53 -27.84 76.40
C GLU A 79 -29.20 -28.05 75.02
N GLN A 80 -29.28 -26.99 74.22
CA GLN A 80 -29.73 -27.05 72.82
C GLN A 80 -28.51 -27.08 71.90
N ALA A 81 -28.61 -27.87 70.84
CA ALA A 81 -27.56 -28.01 69.85
C ALA A 81 -27.10 -26.65 69.27
N PRO A 82 -25.79 -26.38 69.16
CA PRO A 82 -25.32 -25.20 68.48
C PRO A 82 -25.74 -25.27 67.00
N LEU A 83 -26.57 -24.32 66.56
CA LEU A 83 -26.82 -24.11 65.15
C LEU A 83 -25.50 -23.67 64.50
N PRO A 84 -25.03 -24.36 63.44
CA PRO A 84 -23.84 -23.94 62.74
C PRO A 84 -24.06 -22.56 62.09
N VAL A 85 -23.63 -21.49 62.75
CA VAL A 85 -23.64 -20.13 62.17
C VAL A 85 -22.56 -20.09 61.10
N ARG A 86 -22.95 -19.93 59.84
CA ARG A 86 -22.06 -19.55 58.74
C ARG A 86 -22.24 -18.05 58.43
N GLU A 87 -21.14 -17.33 58.27
CA GLU A 87 -21.09 -15.97 57.72
C GLU A 87 -20.39 -16.02 56.34
N GLY A 88 -20.77 -15.15 55.40
CA GLY A 88 -20.06 -15.00 54.10
C GLY A 88 -20.64 -15.79 52.91
N LEU A 89 -19.81 -15.99 51.86
CA LEU A 89 -20.17 -16.65 50.60
C LEU A 89 -20.49 -18.14 50.78
N ASP A 90 -19.86 -18.81 51.74
CA ASP A 90 -20.11 -20.22 52.08
C ASP A 90 -21.50 -20.42 52.67
N ALA A 91 -22.04 -19.41 53.35
CA ALA A 91 -23.42 -19.40 53.83
C ALA A 91 -24.43 -19.22 52.68
N TRP A 92 -24.07 -18.43 51.67
CA TRP A 92 -24.90 -18.24 50.47
C TRP A 92 -24.91 -19.50 49.60
N LEU A 93 -23.73 -20.06 49.31
CA LEU A 93 -23.60 -21.31 48.56
C LEU A 93 -24.26 -22.45 49.31
N GLY A 94 -24.06 -22.52 50.63
CA GLY A 94 -24.71 -23.49 51.49
C GLY A 94 -26.24 -23.37 51.47
N ARG A 95 -26.79 -22.14 51.44
CA ARG A 95 -28.24 -21.94 51.28
C ARG A 95 -28.73 -22.29 49.87
N LEU A 96 -27.93 -22.04 48.84
CA LEU A 96 -28.29 -22.31 47.45
C LEU A 96 -28.28 -23.82 47.15
N LEU A 97 -27.32 -24.55 47.72
CA LEU A 97 -27.14 -25.99 47.52
C LEU A 97 -27.97 -26.83 48.53
N PHE A 98 -28.17 -26.35 49.77
CA PHE A 98 -28.68 -27.16 50.90
C PHE A 98 -29.88 -26.57 51.64
N ALA A 99 -30.74 -25.81 50.95
CA ALA A 99 -31.92 -25.16 51.53
C ALA A 99 -32.86 -26.12 52.33
N ASP A 100 -32.81 -27.43 52.08
CA ASP A 100 -33.80 -28.41 52.56
C ASP A 100 -33.27 -29.46 53.60
N ILE A 101 -32.00 -29.38 54.03
CA ILE A 101 -31.34 -30.44 54.85
C ILE A 101 -31.60 -30.31 56.36
N ARG A 102 -32.83 -29.95 56.73
CA ARG A 102 -33.26 -30.12 58.14
C ARG A 102 -33.53 -31.58 58.52
N HIS A 103 -33.44 -32.52 57.58
CA HIS A 103 -33.91 -33.90 57.72
C HIS A 103 -32.90 -34.87 58.35
N GLY A 104 -31.60 -34.54 58.39
CA GLY A 104 -30.55 -35.46 58.86
C GLY A 104 -30.14 -35.36 60.34
N THR A 105 -30.89 -34.64 61.17
CA THR A 105 -30.55 -34.45 62.59
C THR A 105 -31.39 -35.38 63.47
N ARG A 106 -30.77 -36.40 64.08
CA ARG A 106 -31.44 -37.26 65.07
C ARG A 106 -30.86 -37.05 66.46
N VAL A 107 -31.73 -36.79 67.43
CA VAL A 107 -31.38 -36.72 68.86
C VAL A 107 -31.88 -37.99 69.53
N LEU A 108 -30.99 -38.68 70.23
CA LEU A 108 -31.25 -39.94 70.93
C LEU A 108 -31.08 -39.72 72.43
N ASP A 109 -32.06 -40.16 73.21
CA ASP A 109 -32.00 -40.17 74.66
C ASP A 109 -31.48 -41.55 75.12
N LEU A 110 -30.31 -41.58 75.75
CA LEU A 110 -29.72 -42.83 76.26
C LEU A 110 -30.33 -43.19 77.62
N ALA A 111 -30.36 -44.48 77.93
CA ALA A 111 -30.89 -45.02 79.20
C ALA A 111 -30.21 -44.45 80.47
N ASP A 112 -29.01 -43.89 80.34
CA ASP A 112 -28.24 -43.23 81.41
C ASP A 112 -28.54 -41.72 81.58
N GLY A 113 -29.57 -41.18 80.92
CA GLY A 113 -29.97 -39.77 81.01
C GLY A 113 -29.14 -38.79 80.16
N ARG A 114 -28.18 -39.28 79.37
CA ARG A 114 -27.39 -38.47 78.42
C ARG A 114 -28.08 -38.39 77.06
N ARG A 115 -27.97 -37.26 76.38
CA ARG A 115 -28.52 -37.06 75.03
C ARG A 115 -27.41 -36.99 73.99
N VAL A 116 -27.59 -37.69 72.86
CA VAL A 116 -26.64 -37.67 71.75
C VAL A 116 -27.34 -37.18 70.51
N GLN A 117 -26.77 -36.18 69.85
CA GLN A 117 -27.20 -35.71 68.55
C GLN A 117 -26.24 -36.21 67.49
N ILE A 118 -26.77 -36.95 66.52
CA ILE A 118 -26.06 -37.36 65.33
C ILE A 118 -26.61 -36.52 64.18
N ALA A 119 -25.75 -35.76 63.53
CA ALA A 119 -26.11 -34.90 62.40
C ALA A 119 -25.15 -35.10 61.24
N VAL A 120 -25.69 -35.06 60.03
CA VAL A 120 -24.89 -34.99 58.80
C VAL A 120 -24.36 -33.56 58.63
N ASP A 121 -23.05 -33.41 58.42
CA ASP A 121 -22.39 -32.10 58.25
C ASP A 121 -21.98 -31.88 56.79
N PRO A 122 -22.70 -31.03 56.01
CA PRO A 122 -22.42 -30.79 54.59
C PRO A 122 -21.27 -29.78 54.36
N ARG A 123 -20.42 -29.54 55.36
CA ARG A 123 -19.39 -28.49 55.28
C ARG A 123 -18.26 -28.87 54.33
N ASP A 124 -17.72 -30.06 54.51
CA ASP A 124 -16.58 -30.55 53.72
C ASP A 124 -16.95 -30.62 52.22
N GLU A 125 -18.20 -30.98 51.91
CA GLU A 125 -18.76 -31.01 50.56
C GLU A 125 -18.79 -29.62 49.88
N ILE A 126 -19.10 -28.57 50.64
CA ILE A 126 -19.10 -27.20 50.12
C ILE A 126 -17.69 -26.72 49.84
N ASP A 127 -16.76 -27.08 50.71
CA ASP A 127 -15.36 -26.69 50.58
C ASP A 127 -14.74 -27.38 49.35
N GLU A 128 -15.12 -28.62 49.04
CA GLU A 128 -14.70 -29.35 47.84
C GLU A 128 -15.28 -28.74 46.55
N VAL A 129 -16.56 -28.36 46.54
CA VAL A 129 -17.18 -27.66 45.41
C VAL A 129 -16.54 -26.29 45.18
N TRP A 130 -16.21 -25.58 46.26
CA TRP A 130 -15.53 -24.29 46.19
C TRP A 130 -14.12 -24.41 45.61
N ASP A 131 -13.34 -25.40 46.07
CA ASP A 131 -12.00 -25.63 45.52
C ASP A 131 -12.08 -25.99 44.03
N SER A 132 -13.03 -26.85 43.64
CA SER A 132 -13.27 -27.21 42.23
C SER A 132 -13.65 -26.00 41.37
N LEU A 133 -14.50 -25.11 41.87
CA LEU A 133 -14.87 -23.87 41.18
C LEU A 133 -13.68 -22.92 41.04
N GLN A 134 -12.89 -22.76 42.10
CA GLN A 134 -11.69 -21.92 42.08
C GLN A 134 -10.65 -22.46 41.09
N GLN A 135 -10.43 -23.78 41.07
CA GLN A 135 -9.54 -24.44 40.11
C GLN A 135 -9.99 -24.18 38.67
N LEU A 136 -11.28 -24.38 38.34
CA LEU A 136 -11.84 -24.12 37.01
C LEU A 136 -11.65 -22.66 36.59
N LEU A 137 -12.03 -21.70 37.45
CA LEU A 137 -11.90 -20.27 37.16
C LEU A 137 -10.44 -19.87 36.95
N SER A 138 -9.51 -20.39 37.77
CA SER A 138 -8.08 -20.11 37.63
C SER A 138 -7.50 -20.65 36.32
N LEU A 139 -7.90 -21.86 35.90
CA LEU A 139 -7.48 -22.47 34.65
C LEU A 139 -8.02 -21.69 33.44
N CYS A 140 -9.29 -21.31 33.46
CA CYS A 140 -9.91 -20.49 32.41
C CYS A 140 -9.25 -19.11 32.30
N ALA A 141 -8.97 -18.46 33.43
CA ALA A 141 -8.27 -17.18 33.47
C ALA A 141 -6.85 -17.28 32.90
N MET A 142 -6.10 -18.32 33.26
CA MET A 142 -4.77 -18.58 32.73
C MET A 142 -4.80 -18.83 31.22
N ALA A 143 -5.73 -19.66 30.74
CA ALA A 143 -5.90 -19.93 29.31
C ALA A 143 -6.26 -18.66 28.51
N LEU A 144 -7.16 -17.82 29.04
CA LEU A 144 -7.50 -16.53 28.45
C LEU A 144 -6.27 -15.61 28.39
N MET A 145 -5.48 -15.55 29.47
CA MET A 145 -4.28 -14.72 29.51
C MET A 145 -3.24 -15.14 28.46
N VAL A 146 -2.97 -16.45 28.34
CA VAL A 146 -2.06 -16.99 27.32
C VAL A 146 -2.58 -16.72 25.90
N SER A 147 -3.89 -16.87 25.67
CA SER A 147 -4.51 -16.54 24.38
C SER A 147 -4.34 -15.06 24.01
N LEU A 148 -4.62 -14.16 24.95
CA LEU A 148 -4.45 -12.72 24.71
C LEU A 148 -2.98 -12.34 24.47
N LEU A 149 -2.04 -12.96 25.18
CA LEU A 149 -0.60 -12.75 24.99
C LEU A 149 -0.14 -13.23 23.62
N THR A 150 -0.56 -14.41 23.19
CA THR A 150 -0.21 -14.98 21.88
C THR A 150 -0.78 -14.14 20.73
N ILE A 151 -2.04 -13.69 20.82
CA ILE A 151 -2.64 -12.77 19.84
C ILE A 151 -1.85 -11.46 19.77
N ARG A 152 -1.53 -10.88 20.93
CA ARG A 152 -0.80 -9.60 20.99
C ARG A 152 0.62 -9.73 20.42
N TRP A 153 1.29 -10.86 20.66
CA TRP A 153 2.60 -11.17 20.08
C TRP A 153 2.51 -11.33 18.55
N ALA A 154 1.55 -12.12 18.07
CA ALA A 154 1.35 -12.37 16.64
C ALA A 154 1.05 -11.08 15.85
N VAL A 155 0.15 -10.23 16.38
CA VAL A 155 -0.20 -8.98 15.69
C VAL A 155 0.91 -7.95 15.76
N ARG A 156 1.63 -7.85 16.88
CA ARG A 156 2.79 -6.94 16.97
C ARG A 156 3.85 -7.32 15.94
N ARG A 157 4.09 -8.62 15.74
CA ARG A 157 4.99 -9.14 14.71
C ARG A 157 4.51 -8.77 13.30
N GLY A 158 3.21 -8.89 13.03
CA GLY A 158 2.62 -8.54 11.73
C GLY A 158 2.65 -7.03 11.41
N MET A 159 2.35 -6.18 12.39
CA MET A 159 2.35 -4.71 12.22
C MET A 159 3.75 -4.15 11.96
N GLY A 160 4.81 -4.73 12.53
CA GLY A 160 6.19 -4.28 12.29
C GLY A 160 6.58 -4.33 10.81
N LEU A 161 6.15 -5.37 10.08
CA LEU A 161 6.39 -5.50 8.64
C LEU A 161 5.64 -4.42 7.83
N LEU A 162 4.41 -4.11 8.22
CA LEU A 162 3.61 -3.08 7.55
C LEU A 162 4.21 -1.69 7.76
N ASP A 163 4.71 -1.41 8.96
CA ASP A 163 5.38 -0.14 9.28
C ASP A 163 6.70 0.03 8.50
N GLU A 164 7.46 -1.05 8.30
CA GLU A 164 8.66 -1.03 7.45
C GLU A 164 8.32 -0.73 5.99
N LEU A 165 7.31 -1.40 5.45
CA LEU A 165 6.86 -1.18 4.08
C LEU A 165 6.32 0.24 3.88
N LEU A 166 5.53 0.74 4.83
CA LEU A 166 4.98 2.09 4.78
C LEU A 166 6.09 3.15 4.85
N ARG A 167 7.10 2.94 5.72
CA ARG A 167 8.29 3.80 5.77
C ARG A 167 9.08 3.76 4.46
N ALA A 168 9.28 2.58 3.87
CA ALA A 168 9.97 2.45 2.59
C ALA A 168 9.21 3.15 1.45
N LEU A 169 7.88 3.04 1.41
CA LEU A 169 7.04 3.77 0.45
C LEU A 169 7.13 5.27 0.65
N GLN A 170 7.08 5.77 1.88
CA GLN A 170 7.25 7.19 2.17
C GLN A 170 8.61 7.72 1.70
N GLN A 171 9.69 6.95 1.88
CA GLN A 171 11.01 7.32 1.40
C GLN A 171 11.08 7.37 -0.13
N VAL A 172 10.45 6.40 -0.83
CA VAL A 172 10.35 6.42 -2.29
C VAL A 172 9.54 7.63 -2.77
N CYS A 173 8.42 7.96 -2.12
CA CYS A 173 7.65 9.17 -2.42
C CYS A 173 8.44 10.48 -2.16
N ALA A 174 9.38 10.46 -1.22
CA ALA A 174 10.31 11.56 -0.97
C ALA A 174 11.49 11.61 -1.96
N GLY A 175 11.51 10.75 -2.98
CA GLY A 175 12.55 10.70 -4.02
C GLY A 175 13.75 9.81 -3.70
N GLN A 176 13.74 9.09 -2.56
CA GLN A 176 14.83 8.18 -2.19
C GLN A 176 14.62 6.80 -2.83
N LEU A 177 15.12 6.64 -4.07
CA LEU A 177 14.93 5.41 -4.85
C LEU A 177 15.93 4.28 -4.51
N LYS A 178 16.86 4.49 -3.59
CA LYS A 178 17.87 3.47 -3.20
C LYS A 178 17.42 2.58 -2.05
N VAL A 179 16.21 2.80 -1.53
CA VAL A 179 15.65 2.03 -0.41
C VAL A 179 15.36 0.60 -0.87
N ARG A 180 15.73 -0.37 -0.04
CA ARG A 180 15.48 -1.79 -0.28
C ARG A 180 14.89 -2.43 0.97
N LEU A 181 13.82 -3.20 0.79
CA LEU A 181 13.22 -4.00 1.85
C LEU A 181 13.98 -5.32 2.03
N PRO A 182 14.15 -5.79 3.28
CA PRO A 182 14.77 -7.08 3.56
C PRO A 182 13.93 -8.22 3.00
N THR A 183 14.58 -9.23 2.41
CA THR A 183 13.93 -10.40 1.80
C THR A 183 13.89 -11.61 2.73
N GLN A 184 14.14 -11.41 4.02
CA GLN A 184 14.12 -12.43 5.06
C GLN A 184 12.77 -12.42 5.77
N GLY A 185 12.18 -13.59 6.05
CA GLY A 185 10.93 -13.71 6.81
C GLY A 185 9.92 -14.65 6.17
N LEU A 186 8.64 -14.43 6.51
CA LEU A 186 7.49 -15.19 5.98
C LEU A 186 7.43 -15.11 4.44
N PRO A 187 6.93 -16.16 3.75
CA PRO A 187 6.93 -16.20 2.29
C PRO A 187 6.18 -15.02 1.66
N GLU A 188 5.06 -14.59 2.25
CA GLU A 188 4.28 -13.44 1.79
C GLU A 188 5.06 -12.13 1.90
N ALA A 189 5.76 -11.93 3.03
CA ALA A 189 6.58 -10.74 3.26
C ALA A 189 7.76 -10.67 2.29
N ARG A 190 8.40 -11.82 2.05
CA ARG A 190 9.48 -11.95 1.06
C ARG A 190 9.00 -11.62 -0.35
N GLN A 191 7.84 -12.14 -0.75
CA GLN A 191 7.27 -11.85 -2.06
C GLN A 191 7.00 -10.36 -2.24
N LEU A 192 6.42 -9.71 -1.23
CA LEU A 192 6.14 -8.27 -1.25
C LEU A 192 7.43 -7.44 -1.31
N ALA A 193 8.45 -7.80 -0.53
CA ALA A 193 9.76 -7.15 -0.56
C ALA A 193 10.46 -7.28 -1.93
N VAL A 194 10.36 -8.44 -2.57
CA VAL A 194 10.91 -8.67 -3.93
C VAL A 194 10.20 -7.78 -4.96
N HIS A 195 8.87 -7.74 -4.95
CA HIS A 195 8.10 -6.89 -5.87
C HIS A 195 8.40 -5.39 -5.65
N PHE A 196 8.45 -4.96 -4.38
CA PHE A 196 8.82 -3.59 -4.03
C PHE A 196 10.23 -3.24 -4.55
N ASN A 197 11.23 -4.08 -4.26
CA ASN A 197 12.61 -3.83 -4.70
C ASN A 197 12.73 -3.78 -6.23
N ARG A 198 11.98 -4.62 -6.96
CA ARG A 198 11.95 -4.59 -8.43
C ARG A 198 11.31 -3.31 -8.96
N MET A 199 10.20 -2.86 -8.36
CA MET A 199 9.54 -1.60 -8.72
C MET A 199 10.47 -0.41 -8.49
N THR A 200 11.11 -0.34 -7.33
CA THR A 200 12.01 0.77 -6.97
C THR A 200 13.24 0.81 -7.88
N ALA A 201 13.80 -0.34 -8.25
CA ALA A 201 14.91 -0.42 -9.21
C ALA A 201 14.49 0.05 -10.61
N ALA A 202 13.30 -0.33 -11.09
CA ALA A 202 12.78 0.14 -12.37
C ALA A 202 12.58 1.66 -12.40
N LEU A 203 12.08 2.23 -11.29
CA LEU A 203 11.91 3.67 -11.14
C LEU A 203 13.25 4.42 -11.10
N GLU A 204 14.25 3.86 -10.41
CA GLU A 204 15.62 4.39 -10.39
C GLU A 204 16.24 4.43 -11.79
N HIS A 205 16.09 3.35 -12.56
CA HIS A 205 16.56 3.29 -13.95
C HIS A 205 15.85 4.32 -14.84
N ALA A 206 14.52 4.40 -14.79
CA ALA A 206 13.76 5.35 -15.59
C ALA A 206 14.12 6.81 -15.26
N SER A 207 14.32 7.13 -13.98
CA SER A 207 14.77 8.46 -13.55
C SER A 207 16.17 8.79 -14.08
N ALA A 208 17.10 7.85 -13.99
CA ALA A 208 18.47 8.02 -14.50
C ALA A 208 18.52 8.18 -16.02
N ASP A 209 17.71 7.42 -16.75
CA ASP A 209 17.60 7.53 -18.20
C ASP A 209 17.00 8.87 -18.61
N ASN A 210 15.96 9.34 -17.92
CA ASN A 210 15.36 10.65 -18.19
C ASN A 210 16.35 11.80 -17.93
N ALA A 211 17.11 11.75 -16.84
CA ALA A 211 18.17 12.71 -16.55
C ALA A 211 19.24 12.73 -17.66
N ARG A 212 19.65 11.54 -18.14
CA ARG A 212 20.63 11.40 -19.22
C ARG A 212 20.13 11.96 -20.54
N LEU A 213 18.88 11.66 -20.90
CA LEU A 213 18.24 12.19 -22.11
C LEU A 213 18.10 13.70 -22.06
N THR A 214 17.70 14.25 -20.91
CA THR A 214 17.60 15.70 -20.69
C THR A 214 18.96 16.36 -20.88
N GLN A 215 20.02 15.79 -20.30
CA GLN A 215 21.38 16.31 -20.47
C GLN A 215 21.86 16.22 -21.93
N ALA A 216 21.56 15.11 -22.62
CA ALA A 216 21.90 14.96 -24.04
C ALA A 216 21.16 15.99 -24.91
N LEU A 217 19.87 16.23 -24.66
CA LEU A 217 19.09 17.26 -25.36
C LEU A 217 19.66 18.65 -25.14
N LEU A 218 20.02 19.00 -23.89
CA LEU A 218 20.65 20.28 -23.58
C LEU A 218 22.00 20.43 -24.28
N ALA A 219 22.81 19.37 -24.34
CA ALA A 219 24.09 19.39 -25.04
C ALA A 219 23.92 19.59 -26.55
N VAL A 220 22.94 18.90 -27.17
CA VAL A 220 22.61 19.09 -28.59
C VAL A 220 22.12 20.52 -28.85
N GLN A 221 21.25 21.05 -27.99
CA GLN A 221 20.75 22.42 -28.12
C GLN A 221 21.88 23.47 -28.03
N GLU A 222 22.83 23.28 -27.12
CA GLU A 222 23.98 24.20 -26.99
C GLU A 222 24.93 24.08 -28.18
N GLN A 223 25.14 22.86 -28.70
CA GLN A 223 25.91 22.65 -29.92
C GLN A 223 25.26 23.32 -31.12
N GLU A 224 23.94 23.17 -31.31
CA GLU A 224 23.19 23.86 -32.38
C GLU A 224 23.31 25.37 -32.23
N ARG A 225 23.13 25.91 -31.01
CA ARG A 225 23.24 27.35 -30.76
C ARG A 225 24.63 27.89 -31.07
N THR A 226 25.68 27.15 -30.69
CA THR A 226 27.07 27.50 -30.99
C THR A 226 27.33 27.49 -32.49
N GLN A 227 26.89 26.43 -33.17
CA GLN A 227 27.04 26.29 -34.61
C GLN A 227 26.30 27.40 -35.37
N LEU A 228 25.07 27.73 -34.96
CA LEU A 228 24.30 28.84 -35.52
C LEU A 228 25.01 30.18 -35.30
N ALA A 229 25.55 30.44 -34.11
CA ALA A 229 26.28 31.67 -33.83
C ALA A 229 27.53 31.80 -34.71
N GLN A 230 28.27 30.71 -34.91
CA GLN A 230 29.44 30.66 -35.79
C GLN A 230 29.06 30.89 -37.25
N THR A 231 28.10 30.14 -37.80
CA THR A 231 27.63 30.35 -39.19
C THR A 231 27.12 31.77 -39.40
N LEU A 232 26.35 32.31 -38.46
CA LEU A 232 25.88 33.70 -38.54
C LEU A 232 27.05 34.70 -38.53
N HIS A 233 28.04 34.49 -37.66
CA HIS A 233 29.19 35.39 -37.57
C HIS A 233 30.09 35.34 -38.81
N ASP A 234 30.38 34.13 -39.31
CA ASP A 234 31.28 33.94 -40.43
C ASP A 234 30.64 34.43 -41.74
N ASP A 235 29.39 34.04 -42.02
CA ASP A 235 28.72 34.43 -43.26
C ASP A 235 28.33 35.91 -43.24
N LEU A 236 27.63 36.40 -42.22
CA LEU A 236 27.15 37.80 -42.20
C LEU A 236 28.27 38.79 -41.90
N GLY A 237 29.23 38.41 -41.05
CA GLY A 237 30.33 39.27 -40.65
C GLY A 237 31.26 39.61 -41.81
N GLN A 238 31.56 38.63 -42.68
CA GLN A 238 32.40 38.86 -43.86
C GLN A 238 31.75 39.83 -44.85
N TYR A 239 30.47 39.65 -45.17
CA TYR A 239 29.76 40.57 -46.07
C TYR A 239 29.64 41.98 -45.47
N LEU A 240 29.34 42.11 -44.17
CA LEU A 240 29.28 43.42 -43.51
C LEU A 240 30.65 44.14 -43.52
N ALA A 241 31.74 43.40 -43.29
CA ALA A 241 33.09 43.96 -43.37
C ALA A 241 33.43 44.42 -44.79
N GLY A 242 33.07 43.62 -45.81
CA GLY A 242 33.25 43.95 -47.23
C GLY A 242 32.48 45.20 -47.66
N ILE A 243 31.19 45.27 -47.30
CA ILE A 243 30.33 46.46 -47.55
C ILE A 243 30.93 47.70 -46.90
N ARG A 244 31.41 47.60 -45.64
CA ARG A 244 32.04 48.74 -44.94
C ARG A 244 33.32 49.21 -45.64
N ALA A 245 34.14 48.28 -46.12
CA ALA A 245 35.37 48.60 -46.86
C ALA A 245 35.07 49.29 -48.20
N GLN A 246 34.11 48.76 -48.97
CA GLN A 246 33.67 49.35 -50.24
C GLN A 246 33.04 50.74 -50.06
N ALA A 247 32.24 50.93 -49.00
CA ALA A 247 31.69 52.24 -48.65
C ALA A 247 32.79 53.27 -48.27
N CYS A 248 33.86 52.82 -47.62
CA CYS A 248 35.01 53.67 -47.33
C CYS A 248 35.80 54.01 -48.62
N LEU A 249 35.99 53.02 -49.51
CA LEU A 249 36.65 53.19 -50.80
C LEU A 249 35.93 54.26 -51.65
N LEU A 250 34.60 54.24 -51.69
CA LEU A 250 33.79 55.25 -52.40
C LEU A 250 34.10 56.70 -52.00
N ARG A 251 34.51 56.93 -50.74
CA ARG A 251 34.92 58.28 -50.27
C ARG A 251 36.30 58.68 -50.78
N LEU A 252 37.16 57.71 -51.10
CA LEU A 252 38.54 57.93 -51.58
C LEU A 252 38.62 58.05 -53.11
N VAL A 253 37.73 57.38 -53.85
CA VAL A 253 37.72 57.37 -55.33
C VAL A 253 36.67 58.29 -55.94
N ALA A 254 36.14 59.25 -55.18
CA ALA A 254 35.02 60.11 -55.61
C ALA A 254 35.25 60.85 -56.94
N ASP A 255 36.51 61.18 -57.26
CA ASP A 255 36.89 61.89 -58.49
C ASP A 255 37.11 60.96 -59.71
N GLN A 256 36.88 59.64 -59.55
CA GLN A 256 37.07 58.63 -60.59
C GLN A 256 35.75 57.94 -60.93
N PRO A 257 34.96 58.46 -61.88
CA PRO A 257 33.59 58.00 -62.12
C PRO A 257 33.48 56.52 -62.50
N GLU A 258 34.41 55.98 -63.30
CA GLU A 258 34.43 54.54 -63.65
C GLU A 258 34.70 53.64 -62.42
N THR A 259 35.63 54.03 -61.55
CA THR A 259 35.96 53.31 -60.31
C THR A 259 34.80 53.35 -59.31
N VAL A 260 34.10 54.50 -59.23
CA VAL A 260 32.88 54.66 -58.41
C VAL A 260 31.79 53.71 -58.88
N GLU A 261 31.48 53.70 -60.18
CA GLU A 261 30.41 52.87 -60.73
C GLU A 261 30.68 51.36 -60.51
N ARG A 262 31.93 50.93 -60.69
CA ARG A 262 32.34 49.55 -60.40
C ARG A 262 32.17 49.19 -58.92
N THR A 263 32.60 50.08 -58.02
CA THR A 263 32.51 49.86 -56.56
C THR A 263 31.06 49.81 -56.09
N VAL A 264 30.17 50.64 -56.65
CA VAL A 264 28.74 50.61 -56.37
C VAL A 264 28.12 49.28 -56.80
N ARG A 265 28.42 48.80 -58.02
CA ARG A 265 27.92 47.49 -58.49
C ARG A 265 28.37 46.33 -57.61
N GLU A 266 29.64 46.33 -57.19
CA GLU A 266 30.15 45.29 -56.28
C GLU A 266 29.49 45.37 -54.88
N LEU A 267 29.15 46.57 -54.41
CA LEU A 267 28.44 46.78 -53.15
C LEU A 267 26.98 46.31 -53.23
N GLU A 268 26.27 46.61 -54.32
CA GLU A 268 24.93 46.08 -54.59
C GLU A 268 24.93 44.55 -54.64
N HIS A 269 25.90 43.95 -55.33
CA HIS A 269 26.05 42.51 -55.40
C HIS A 269 26.27 41.88 -54.01
N ASN A 270 27.16 42.45 -53.20
CA ASN A 270 27.41 41.97 -51.83
C ASN A 270 26.16 42.10 -50.94
N CYS A 271 25.39 43.19 -51.08
CA CYS A 271 24.11 43.36 -50.39
C CYS A 271 23.07 42.30 -50.81
N GLU A 272 22.94 42.00 -52.10
CA GLU A 272 22.05 40.94 -52.57
C GLU A 272 22.47 39.56 -52.06
N HIS A 273 23.77 39.28 -52.03
CA HIS A 273 24.30 38.03 -51.50
C HIS A 273 24.04 37.88 -50.01
N LEU A 274 24.28 38.94 -49.21
CA LEU A 274 23.91 38.98 -47.79
C LEU A 274 22.41 38.74 -47.59
N GLN A 275 21.57 39.40 -48.38
CA GLN A 275 20.11 39.29 -48.25
C GLN A 275 19.62 37.88 -48.62
N ARG A 276 20.21 37.25 -49.63
CA ARG A 276 19.95 35.85 -50.00
C ARG A 276 20.42 34.87 -48.90
N GLY A 277 21.62 35.08 -48.36
CA GLY A 277 22.18 34.27 -47.27
C GLY A 277 21.35 34.35 -45.98
N PHE A 278 20.98 35.57 -45.58
CA PHE A 278 20.11 35.79 -44.42
C PHE A 278 18.73 35.16 -44.62
N ARG A 279 18.14 35.29 -45.81
CA ARG A 279 16.85 34.67 -46.12
C ARG A 279 16.93 33.15 -46.08
N ALA A 280 18.04 32.54 -46.53
CA ALA A 280 18.28 31.10 -46.45
C ALA A 280 18.45 30.63 -44.99
N LEU A 281 19.23 31.36 -44.17
CA LEU A 281 19.41 31.10 -42.74
C LEU A 281 18.09 31.16 -41.97
N VAL A 282 17.30 32.22 -42.17
CA VAL A 282 16.00 32.37 -41.53
C VAL A 282 15.04 31.29 -42.01
N HIS A 283 15.05 30.92 -43.30
CA HIS A 283 14.22 29.84 -43.82
C HIS A 283 14.54 28.48 -43.17
N ASN A 284 15.81 28.22 -42.87
CA ASN A 284 16.23 27.00 -42.17
C ASN A 284 15.87 27.03 -40.68
N LEU A 285 15.88 28.20 -40.05
CA LEU A 285 15.58 28.39 -38.63
C LEU A 285 14.08 28.46 -38.32
N TYR A 286 13.29 29.11 -39.18
CA TYR A 286 11.86 29.32 -38.99
C TYR A 286 11.15 29.42 -40.35
N PRO A 287 10.15 28.58 -40.64
CA PRO A 287 9.36 28.74 -41.86
C PRO A 287 8.42 29.95 -41.74
N VAL A 288 8.95 31.15 -41.98
CA VAL A 288 8.23 32.44 -41.89
C VAL A 288 6.98 32.45 -42.79
N VAL A 289 7.02 31.70 -43.89
CA VAL A 289 5.89 31.46 -44.79
C VAL A 289 4.63 30.99 -44.05
N LEU A 290 4.74 30.18 -42.98
CA LEU A 290 3.59 29.69 -42.21
C LEU A 290 2.91 30.75 -41.34
N GLN A 291 3.51 31.94 -41.17
CA GLN A 291 2.85 33.06 -40.47
C GLN A 291 1.89 33.83 -41.38
N HIS A 292 2.15 33.81 -42.69
CA HIS A 292 1.42 34.63 -43.66
C HIS A 292 0.57 33.80 -44.63
N LEU A 293 0.81 32.48 -44.70
CA LEU A 293 0.13 31.59 -45.63
C LEU A 293 -0.47 30.37 -44.89
N PRO A 294 -1.66 29.90 -45.30
CA PRO A 294 -2.19 28.59 -44.91
C PRO A 294 -1.23 27.45 -45.29
N LEU A 295 -1.26 26.35 -44.53
CA LEU A 295 -0.35 25.20 -44.71
C LEU A 295 -0.35 24.66 -46.15
N ALA A 296 -1.51 24.62 -46.81
CA ALA A 296 -1.64 24.12 -48.17
C ALA A 296 -0.88 25.00 -49.18
N GLU A 297 -1.00 26.33 -49.04
CA GLU A 297 -0.28 27.30 -49.88
C GLU A 297 1.22 27.29 -49.59
N ALA A 298 1.60 27.16 -48.31
CA ALA A 298 2.99 27.00 -47.91
C ALA A 298 3.64 25.74 -48.53
N PHE A 299 2.90 24.62 -48.57
CA PHE A 299 3.36 23.38 -49.22
C PHE A 299 3.48 23.53 -50.73
N ALA A 300 2.50 24.18 -51.37
CA ALA A 300 2.54 24.45 -52.81
C ALA A 300 3.78 25.29 -53.16
N LEU A 301 4.02 26.37 -52.41
CA LEU A 301 5.17 27.25 -52.62
C LEU A 301 6.51 26.51 -52.40
N LEU A 302 6.61 25.70 -51.35
CA LEU A 302 7.82 24.90 -51.09
C LEU A 302 8.10 23.93 -52.25
N VAL A 303 7.08 23.23 -52.71
CA VAL A 303 7.18 22.27 -53.82
C VAL A 303 7.54 22.97 -55.13
N GLU A 304 6.92 24.11 -55.43
CA GLU A 304 7.22 24.91 -56.63
C GLU A 304 8.67 25.40 -56.64
N GLN A 305 9.15 25.98 -55.53
CA GLN A 305 10.53 26.43 -55.41
C GLN A 305 11.53 25.28 -55.51
N TRP A 306 11.21 24.14 -54.91
CA TRP A 306 12.05 22.95 -54.98
C TRP A 306 12.14 22.40 -56.42
N GLN A 307 11.01 22.32 -57.13
CA GLN A 307 11.00 21.91 -58.54
C GLN A 307 11.84 22.84 -59.41
N GLY A 308 11.70 24.16 -59.23
CA GLY A 308 12.47 25.15 -59.99
C GLY A 308 13.99 25.08 -59.74
N ARG A 309 14.41 24.68 -58.53
CA ARG A 309 15.84 24.56 -58.18
C ARG A 309 16.46 23.23 -58.61
N GLN A 310 15.73 22.13 -58.46
CA GLN A 310 16.27 20.78 -58.68
C GLN A 310 15.97 20.24 -60.08
N GLY A 311 14.97 20.79 -60.78
CA GLY A 311 14.54 20.29 -62.09
C GLY A 311 13.80 18.94 -62.06
N ILE A 312 13.42 18.46 -60.87
CA ILE A 312 12.71 17.19 -60.66
C ILE A 312 11.21 17.47 -60.56
N GLY A 313 10.37 16.71 -61.27
CA GLY A 313 8.91 16.89 -61.23
C GLY A 313 8.30 16.45 -59.90
N CYS A 314 7.51 17.31 -59.26
CA CYS A 314 6.84 17.00 -57.99
C CYS A 314 5.32 17.23 -58.07
N GLU A 315 4.55 16.16 -57.89
CA GLU A 315 3.09 16.22 -57.82
C GLU A 315 2.62 16.36 -56.37
N LEU A 316 1.99 17.48 -56.04
CA LEU A 316 1.41 17.75 -54.72
C LEU A 316 -0.11 17.55 -54.76
N ARG A 317 -0.65 16.71 -53.87
CA ARG A 317 -2.10 16.59 -53.65
C ARG A 317 -2.43 16.80 -52.18
N ILE A 318 -3.32 17.74 -51.90
CA ILE A 318 -3.76 18.08 -50.54
C ILE A 318 -5.27 17.87 -50.46
N SER A 319 -5.74 17.22 -49.38
CA SER A 319 -7.17 17.13 -49.08
C SER A 319 -7.82 18.50 -48.98
N ALA A 320 -8.99 18.67 -49.60
CA ALA A 320 -9.72 19.94 -49.61
C ALA A 320 -10.10 20.46 -48.21
N GLN A 321 -10.23 19.57 -47.23
CA GLN A 321 -10.49 19.92 -45.83
C GLN A 321 -9.36 19.37 -44.95
N LEU A 322 -8.57 20.29 -44.40
CA LEU A 322 -7.58 20.00 -43.38
C LEU A 322 -8.17 20.29 -41.99
N PRO A 323 -7.81 19.53 -40.95
CA PRO A 323 -8.21 19.84 -39.58
C PRO A 323 -7.56 21.16 -39.12
N ALA A 324 -8.11 21.75 -38.06
CA ALA A 324 -7.48 22.89 -37.40
C ALA A 324 -6.17 22.43 -36.73
N LEU A 325 -5.04 22.87 -37.27
CA LEU A 325 -3.71 22.53 -36.77
C LEU A 325 -3.14 23.67 -35.92
N SER A 326 -2.45 23.32 -34.83
CA SER A 326 -1.67 24.29 -34.05
C SER A 326 -0.48 24.82 -34.86
N ALA A 327 0.06 25.98 -34.50
CA ALA A 327 1.26 26.52 -35.13
C ALA A 327 2.48 25.57 -35.08
N PRO A 328 2.79 24.87 -33.96
CA PRO A 328 3.87 23.90 -33.93
C PRO A 328 3.61 22.70 -34.86
N ASP A 329 2.37 22.19 -34.97
CA ASP A 329 2.06 21.06 -35.87
C ASP A 329 2.28 21.43 -37.34
N LYS A 330 1.84 22.64 -37.74
CA LYS A 330 2.09 23.17 -39.09
C LYS A 330 3.59 23.26 -39.37
N THR A 331 4.37 23.73 -38.39
CA THR A 331 5.82 23.86 -38.49
C THR A 331 6.50 22.49 -38.64
N HIS A 332 6.09 21.50 -37.86
CA HIS A 332 6.61 20.13 -37.97
C HIS A 332 6.31 19.50 -39.33
N LEU A 333 5.07 19.62 -39.83
CA LEU A 333 4.70 19.10 -41.15
C LEU A 333 5.49 19.76 -42.27
N TYR A 334 5.71 21.07 -42.18
CA TYR A 334 6.51 21.82 -43.16
C TYR A 334 7.97 21.39 -43.14
N ARG A 335 8.60 21.32 -41.95
CA ARG A 335 10.00 20.87 -41.83
C ARG A 335 10.17 19.42 -42.30
N PHE A 336 9.22 18.54 -41.98
CA PHE A 336 9.23 17.17 -42.46
C PHE A 336 9.24 17.12 -44.00
N LEU A 337 8.34 17.86 -44.65
CA LEU A 337 8.31 17.90 -46.12
C LEU A 337 9.60 18.49 -46.70
N GLN A 338 10.10 19.58 -46.13
CA GLN A 338 11.34 20.22 -46.57
C GLN A 338 12.54 19.27 -46.47
N GLU A 339 12.68 18.58 -45.34
CA GLU A 339 13.76 17.64 -45.10
C GLU A 339 13.65 16.41 -46.02
N ALA A 340 12.44 15.86 -46.19
CA ALA A 340 12.20 14.75 -47.11
C ALA A 340 12.58 15.12 -48.56
N LEU A 341 12.17 16.29 -49.04
CA LEU A 341 12.53 16.79 -50.37
C LEU A 341 14.04 17.05 -50.51
N THR A 342 14.69 17.54 -49.44
CA THR A 342 16.14 17.75 -49.42
C THR A 342 16.88 16.43 -49.50
N ASN A 343 16.44 15.42 -48.74
CA ASN A 343 17.02 14.08 -48.77
C ASN A 343 16.84 13.40 -50.12
N ILE A 344 15.66 13.52 -50.74
CA ILE A 344 15.42 13.00 -52.10
C ILE A 344 16.40 13.64 -53.09
N ALA A 345 16.52 14.98 -53.07
CA ALA A 345 17.43 15.69 -53.98
C ALA A 345 18.90 15.29 -53.77
N ARG A 346 19.32 15.00 -52.54
CA ARG A 346 20.72 14.63 -52.23
C ARG A 346 21.05 13.16 -52.45
N HIS A 347 20.09 12.26 -52.28
CA HIS A 347 20.38 10.83 -52.10
C HIS A 347 19.63 9.89 -53.04
N ALA A 348 18.46 10.28 -53.57
CA ALA A 348 17.58 9.33 -54.25
C ALA A 348 17.86 9.18 -55.76
N ASP A 349 18.49 10.16 -56.43
CA ASP A 349 18.61 10.17 -57.90
C ASP A 349 17.23 9.98 -58.59
N ALA A 350 16.21 10.65 -58.03
CA ALA A 350 14.82 10.53 -58.45
C ALA A 350 14.47 11.50 -59.57
N SER A 351 13.65 11.07 -60.53
CA SER A 351 13.11 11.92 -61.60
C SER A 351 11.68 12.41 -61.32
N GLN A 352 10.98 11.80 -60.37
CA GLN A 352 9.63 12.21 -59.99
C GLN A 352 9.33 11.97 -58.50
N VAL A 353 8.66 12.93 -57.88
CA VAL A 353 8.20 12.87 -56.48
C VAL A 353 6.69 13.08 -56.41
N ARG A 354 6.04 12.36 -55.49
CA ARG A 354 4.62 12.51 -55.16
C ARG A 354 4.46 12.80 -53.69
N VAL A 355 3.81 13.93 -53.39
CA VAL A 355 3.48 14.38 -52.04
C VAL A 355 1.97 14.35 -51.87
N ARG A 356 1.48 13.67 -50.83
CA ARG A 356 0.05 13.61 -50.50
C ARG A 356 -0.18 13.95 -49.03
N LEU A 357 -1.02 14.95 -48.78
CA LEU A 357 -1.50 15.27 -47.43
C LEU A 357 -2.99 14.93 -47.34
N GLN A 358 -3.33 13.90 -46.56
CA GLN A 358 -4.67 13.34 -46.47
C GLN A 358 -5.19 13.34 -45.04
N HIS A 359 -6.42 13.82 -44.86
CA HIS A 359 -7.13 13.73 -43.58
C HIS A 359 -8.10 12.54 -43.61
N HIS A 360 -7.96 11.62 -42.66
CA HIS A 360 -8.80 10.42 -42.50
C HIS A 360 -9.25 10.27 -41.05
N GLY A 361 -10.52 10.58 -40.77
CA GLY A 361 -11.10 10.45 -39.43
C GLY A 361 -10.40 11.35 -38.41
N ALA A 362 -9.73 10.74 -37.42
CA ALA A 362 -8.96 11.43 -36.39
C ALA A 362 -7.46 11.60 -36.73
N HIS A 363 -7.03 11.22 -37.94
CA HIS A 363 -5.61 11.21 -38.31
C HIS A 363 -5.33 12.05 -39.55
N LEU A 364 -4.21 12.76 -39.53
CA LEU A 364 -3.62 13.44 -40.67
C LEU A 364 -2.40 12.64 -41.15
N ARG A 365 -2.35 12.30 -42.44
CA ARG A 365 -1.27 11.51 -43.04
C ARG A 365 -0.58 12.33 -44.13
N LEU A 366 0.71 12.56 -43.95
CA LEU A 366 1.60 13.11 -44.98
C LEU A 366 2.42 11.97 -45.57
N LEU A 367 2.30 11.75 -46.88
CA LEU A 367 3.03 10.74 -47.64
C LEU A 367 3.94 11.46 -48.64
N VAL A 368 5.23 11.15 -48.60
CA VAL A 368 6.21 11.57 -49.60
C VAL A 368 6.77 10.31 -50.24
N ARG A 369 6.71 10.23 -51.57
CA ARG A 369 7.19 9.09 -52.34
C ARG A 369 7.96 9.56 -53.56
N ASP A 370 9.21 9.16 -53.67
CA ASP A 370 10.01 9.31 -54.87
C ASP A 370 10.06 8.01 -55.70
N ASN A 371 10.70 8.07 -56.86
CA ASN A 371 10.96 6.93 -57.76
C ASN A 371 12.46 6.61 -57.86
N GLY A 372 13.27 7.11 -56.92
CA GLY A 372 14.71 6.95 -56.89
C GLY A 372 15.16 5.67 -56.16
N ARG A 373 16.41 5.69 -55.72
CA ARG A 373 17.09 4.61 -55.00
C ARG A 373 16.89 4.80 -53.49
N GLY A 374 16.48 3.74 -52.80
CA GLY A 374 16.35 3.73 -51.35
C GLY A 374 17.71 3.62 -50.63
N ALA A 375 17.70 3.80 -49.31
CA ALA A 375 18.85 3.48 -48.47
C ALA A 375 18.98 1.96 -48.28
N GLU A 376 20.21 1.42 -48.29
CA GLU A 376 20.53 0.03 -47.91
C GLU A 376 20.34 -0.22 -46.41
#